data_AF-A0A9D4CMY3-F1
#
_entry.id   AF-A0A9D4CMY3-F1
#
_cell.length_a   1.000
_cell.length_b   1.000
_cell.length_c   1.000
_cell.angle_alpha   90.00
_cell.angle_beta   90.00
_cell.angle_gamma   90.00
#
_symmetry.space_group_name_H-M   'P 1'
#
loop_
_entity.id
_entity.type
_entity.pdbx_description
1 polymer ?
#
loop_
_entity_poly.entity_id
_entity_poly.type
_entity_poly.pdbx_seq_one_letter_code
_entity_poly.pdbx_strand_id
1 'polypeptide(L)'
;MGYEVPKFVCGPSDDNTELLACPTPDSLGRIHCIDFYSLCDHKIHCPNGEDEDSTMCLFHTATHQYMDKMMTMISRMNRETQETLQTVLAKVQPREPSYLNYNIQK
;
A
#
# COMPACT_ATOMS: atom_id res chain seq x y z
N MET A 1 -26.40 19.02 -3.37
CA MET A 1 -26.01 18.30 -4.60
C MET A 1 -24.86 17.38 -4.22
N GLY A 2 -25.11 16.07 -4.11
CA GLY A 2 -24.04 15.12 -3.87
C GLY A 2 -23.32 14.84 -5.17
N TYR A 3 -22.00 15.00 -5.21
CA TYR A 3 -21.21 14.49 -6.32
C TYR A 3 -21.16 12.98 -6.16
N GLU A 4 -21.95 12.27 -6.95
CA GLU A 4 -21.78 10.83 -7.12
C GLU A 4 -20.48 10.66 -7.91
N VAL A 5 -19.38 10.40 -7.19
CA VAL A 5 -18.10 10.06 -7.80
C VAL A 5 -18.35 8.77 -8.58
N PRO A 6 -18.29 8.77 -9.93
CA PRO A 6 -18.56 7.57 -10.69
C PRO A 6 -17.56 6.50 -10.25
N LYS A 7 -18.07 5.37 -9.78
CA LYS A 7 -17.23 4.21 -9.47
C LYS A 7 -16.86 3.55 -10.79
N PHE A 8 -15.81 4.03 -11.42
CA PHE A 8 -15.23 3.40 -12.58
C PHE A 8 -14.43 2.16 -12.13
N VAL A 9 -15.13 1.05 -11.85
CA VAL A 9 -14.48 -0.17 -11.34
C VAL A 9 -13.99 -0.99 -12.53
N CYS A 10 -12.68 -1.07 -12.68
CA CYS A 10 -12.05 -2.07 -13.52
C CYS A 10 -12.19 -3.46 -12.88
N GLY A 11 -12.39 -4.49 -13.71
CA GLY A 11 -12.35 -5.88 -13.24
C GLY A 11 -10.96 -6.25 -12.69
N PRO A 12 -10.81 -7.40 -12.03
CA PRO A 12 -9.50 -7.87 -11.63
C PRO A 12 -8.61 -8.06 -12.87
N SER A 13 -7.35 -7.61 -12.79
CA SER A 13 -6.31 -7.93 -13.78
C SER A 13 -5.89 -9.39 -13.66
N ASP A 14 -5.52 -10.01 -14.79
CA ASP A 14 -5.01 -11.39 -14.83
C ASP A 14 -3.74 -11.56 -13.98
N ASP A 15 -2.94 -10.50 -13.87
CA ASP A 15 -1.67 -10.48 -13.12
C ASP A 15 -1.81 -9.89 -11.71
N ASN A 16 -3.04 -9.72 -11.21
CA ASN A 16 -3.34 -9.08 -9.91
C ASN A 16 -2.80 -7.64 -9.79
N THR A 17 -2.55 -6.99 -10.94
CA THR A 17 -2.23 -5.57 -10.99
C THR A 17 -3.47 -4.72 -10.74
N GLU A 18 -3.28 -3.60 -10.05
CA GLU A 18 -4.37 -2.66 -9.81
C GLU A 18 -4.69 -1.94 -11.13
N LEU A 19 -5.94 -2.03 -11.56
CA LEU A 19 -6.40 -1.38 -12.78
C LEU A 19 -7.11 -0.08 -12.46
N LEU A 20 -6.83 0.92 -13.29
CA LEU A 20 -7.44 2.24 -13.24
C LEU A 20 -8.32 2.43 -14.46
N ALA A 21 -9.51 2.97 -14.27
CA ALA A 21 -10.40 3.28 -15.36
C ALA A 21 -10.14 4.68 -15.90
N CYS A 22 -10.05 4.79 -17.22
CA CYS A 22 -10.03 6.05 -17.91
C CYS A 22 -11.37 6.78 -17.70
N PRO A 23 -11.34 8.11 -17.46
CA PRO A 23 -12.53 8.88 -17.14
C PRO A 23 -13.46 9.06 -18.34
N THR A 24 -12.92 9.15 -19.56
CA THR A 24 -13.74 9.21 -20.78
C THR A 24 -13.87 7.83 -21.41
N PRO A 25 -15.08 7.40 -21.78
CA PRO A 25 -15.26 6.20 -22.58
C PRO A 25 -14.70 6.37 -24.00
N ASP A 26 -14.40 5.25 -24.66
CA ASP A 26 -14.00 5.25 -26.06
C ASP A 26 -15.16 5.64 -27.01
N SER A 27 -14.88 5.68 -28.32
CA SER A 27 -15.89 6.01 -29.35
C SER A 27 -17.08 5.05 -29.41
N LEU A 28 -16.99 3.88 -28.79
CA LEU A 28 -18.06 2.88 -28.67
C LEU A 28 -18.76 2.94 -27.30
N GLY A 29 -18.41 3.91 -26.45
CA GLY A 29 -18.99 4.07 -25.12
C GLY A 29 -18.42 3.12 -24.07
N ARG A 30 -17.30 2.45 -24.34
CA ARG A 30 -16.68 1.47 -23.42
C ARG A 30 -15.71 2.16 -22.49
N ILE A 31 -15.70 1.77 -21.22
CA ILE A 31 -14.68 2.19 -20.25
C ILE A 31 -13.38 1.46 -20.57
N HIS A 32 -12.30 2.22 -20.71
CA HIS A 32 -10.96 1.67 -20.88
C HIS A 32 -10.28 1.54 -19.51
N CYS A 33 -9.57 0.43 -19.30
CA CYS A 33 -8.85 0.15 -18.07
C CYS A 33 -7.37 0.04 -18.39
N ILE A 34 -6.53 0.70 -17.59
CA ILE A 34 -5.08 0.73 -17.74
C ILE A 34 -4.44 0.16 -16.49
N ASP A 35 -3.23 -0.37 -16.63
CA ASP A 35 -2.42 -0.75 -15.48
C ASP A 35 -2.03 0.50 -14.68
N PHE A 36 -1.99 0.41 -13.35
CA PHE A 36 -1.52 1.49 -12.50
C PHE A 36 -0.13 2.03 -12.93
N TYR A 37 0.78 1.16 -13.36
CA TYR A 37 2.13 1.54 -13.80
C TYR A 37 2.16 2.22 -15.17
N SER A 38 1.06 2.21 -15.92
CA SER A 38 0.90 2.92 -17.18
C SER A 38 0.53 4.40 -17.01
N LEU A 39 0.25 4.87 -15.80
CA LEU A 39 0.02 6.31 -15.57
C LEU A 39 1.30 7.12 -15.70
N CYS A 40 1.26 8.20 -16.49
CA CYS A 40 2.35 9.16 -16.63
C CYS A 40 3.67 8.53 -17.12
N ASP A 41 3.59 7.55 -18.01
CA ASP A 41 4.71 6.82 -18.58
C ASP A 41 5.19 7.39 -19.94
N HIS A 42 4.60 8.51 -20.38
CA HIS A 42 4.78 9.17 -21.67
C HIS A 42 4.15 8.45 -22.87
N LYS A 43 3.23 7.51 -22.64
CA LYS A 43 2.41 6.88 -23.69
C LYS A 43 0.94 7.09 -23.39
N ILE A 44 0.18 7.44 -24.41
CA ILE A 44 -1.27 7.59 -24.31
C ILE A 44 -1.91 6.21 -24.26
N HIS A 45 -2.52 5.87 -23.13
CA HIS A 45 -3.34 4.66 -22.95
C HIS A 45 -4.83 4.98 -22.89
N CYS A 46 -5.22 6.13 -22.33
CA CYS A 46 -6.62 6.52 -22.28
C CYS A 46 -7.10 7.17 -23.60
N PRO A 47 -8.41 7.07 -23.93
CA PRO A 47 -8.92 7.54 -25.22
C PRO A 47 -8.61 9.00 -25.58
N ASN A 48 -8.52 9.89 -24.59
CA ASN A 48 -8.16 11.30 -24.80
C ASN A 48 -6.80 11.67 -24.20
N GLY A 49 -5.98 10.69 -23.81
CA GLY A 49 -4.69 10.93 -23.16
C GLY A 49 -4.80 11.49 -21.74
N GLU A 50 -5.89 11.21 -21.03
CA GLU A 50 -6.09 11.68 -19.65
C GLU A 50 -5.06 11.11 -18.66
N ASP A 51 -4.51 9.93 -18.95
CA ASP A 51 -3.42 9.30 -18.22
C ASP A 51 -2.09 10.07 -18.31
N GLU A 52 -1.96 10.94 -19.31
CA GLU A 52 -0.78 11.77 -19.58
C GLU A 52 -1.10 13.27 -19.44
N ASP A 53 -2.22 13.63 -18.81
CA ASP A 53 -2.51 15.04 -18.52
C ASP A 53 -1.44 15.63 -17.60
N SER A 54 -0.79 16.71 -18.06
CA SER A 54 0.35 17.31 -17.35
C SER A 54 0.05 17.74 -15.92
N THR A 55 -1.18 18.23 -15.65
CA THR A 55 -1.56 18.68 -14.31
C THR A 55 -1.81 17.47 -13.41
N MET A 56 -2.53 16.47 -13.92
CA MET A 56 -2.79 15.23 -13.18
C MET A 56 -1.48 14.49 -12.90
N CYS A 57 -0.56 14.42 -13.86
CA CYS A 57 0.74 13.80 -13.68
C CYS A 57 1.61 14.51 -12.65
N LEU A 58 1.56 15.84 -12.57
CA LEU A 58 2.23 16.58 -11.50
C LEU A 58 1.72 16.15 -10.11
N PHE A 59 0.41 16.09 -9.92
CA PHE A 59 -0.18 15.68 -8.64
C PHE A 59 0.08 14.21 -8.33
N HIS A 60 -0.03 13.31 -9.32
CA HIS A 60 0.28 11.90 -9.18
C HIS A 60 1.74 11.69 -8.75
N THR A 61 2.69 12.30 -9.47
CA THR A 61 4.13 12.22 -9.17
C THR A 61 4.43 12.71 -7.77
N ALA A 62 3.90 13.88 -7.39
CA ALA A 62 4.10 14.43 -6.05
C ALA A 62 3.55 13.50 -4.97
N THR A 63 2.33 12.99 -5.16
CA THR A 63 1.67 12.09 -4.21
C THR A 63 2.44 10.78 -4.06
N HIS A 64 2.86 10.17 -5.17
CA HIS A 64 3.67 8.95 -5.16
C HIS A 64 4.98 9.14 -4.40
N GLN A 65 5.70 10.23 -4.68
CA GLN A 65 6.94 10.56 -3.97
C GLN A 65 6.75 10.75 -2.46
N TYR A 66 5.63 11.34 -2.03
CA TYR A 66 5.31 11.46 -0.62
C TYR A 66 4.98 10.11 0.02
N MET A 67 4.21 9.26 -0.66
CA MET A 67 3.88 7.92 -0.17
C MET A 67 5.12 7.04 -0.06
N ASP A 68 6.03 7.08 -1.03
CA ASP A 68 7.31 6.36 -0.98
C ASP A 68 8.14 6.76 0.25
N LYS A 69 8.19 8.07 0.53
CA LYS A 69 8.86 8.60 1.73
C LYS A 69 8.18 8.10 3.01
N MET A 70 6.85 8.14 3.07
CA MET A 70 6.11 7.63 4.24
C MET A 70 6.35 6.14 4.46
N MET A 71 6.28 5.33 3.40
CA MET A 71 6.54 3.89 3.48
C MET A 71 7.96 3.61 3.96
N THR A 72 8.95 4.34 3.45
CA THR A 72 10.35 4.23 3.91
C THR A 72 10.48 4.54 5.41
N MET A 73 9.80 5.59 5.88
CA MET A 73 9.80 5.94 7.31
C MET A 73 9.10 4.88 8.16
N ILE A 74 7.94 4.37 7.72
CA ILE A 74 7.20 3.31 8.41
C ILE A 74 8.05 2.04 8.49
N SER A 75 8.67 1.61 7.40
CA SER A 75 9.56 0.44 7.39
C SER A 75 10.72 0.60 8.35
N ARG A 76 11.31 1.81 8.43
CA ARG A 76 12.38 2.09 9.41
C ARG A 76 11.87 1.97 10.84
N MET A 77 10.75 2.61 11.17
CA MET A 77 10.16 2.55 12.52
C MET A 77 9.78 1.12 12.91
N ASN A 78 9.24 0.33 11.97
CA ASN A 78 8.90 -1.07 12.20
C ASN A 78 10.14 -1.89 12.55
N ARG A 79 11.26 -1.68 11.84
CA ARG A 79 12.53 -2.36 12.13
C ARG A 79 13.06 -2.01 13.51
N GLU A 80 13.12 -0.72 13.86
CA GLU A 80 13.58 -0.26 15.18
C GLU A 80 12.69 -0.82 16.32
N THR A 81 11.38 -0.88 16.08
CA THR A 81 10.42 -1.48 17.02
C THR A 81 10.70 -2.97 17.20
N GLN A 82 10.94 -3.71 16.12
CA GLN A 82 11.26 -5.14 16.18
C GLN A 82 12.57 -5.41 16.94
N GLU A 83 13.62 -4.62 16.72
CA GLU A 83 14.89 -4.72 17.45
C GLU A 83 14.71 -4.44 18.95
N THR A 84 13.90 -3.43 19.28
CA THR A 84 13.56 -3.10 20.68
C THR A 84 12.81 -4.24 21.34
N LEU A 85 11.80 -4.80 20.66
CA LEU A 85 11.03 -5.94 21.16
C LEU A 85 11.93 -7.15 21.41
N GLN A 86 12.84 -7.47 20.47
CA GLN A 86 13.81 -8.56 20.66
C GLN A 86 14.70 -8.32 21.89
N THR A 87 15.17 -7.09 22.08
CA THR A 87 16.02 -6.72 23.23
C THR A 87 15.26 -6.88 24.55
N VAL A 88 13.97 -6.47 24.60
CA VAL A 88 13.14 -6.63 25.78
C VAL A 88 12.87 -8.12 26.05
N LEU A 89 12.49 -8.88 25.03
CA LEU A 89 12.24 -10.32 25.14
C LEU A 89 13.49 -11.08 25.64
N ALA A 90 14.68 -10.72 25.18
CA ALA A 90 15.93 -11.31 25.65
C ALA A 90 16.22 -11.00 27.14
N LYS A 91 15.70 -9.88 27.67
CA LYS A 91 15.84 -9.49 29.08
C LYS A 91 14.75 -10.08 29.97
N VAL A 92 13.66 -10.59 29.41
CA VAL A 92 12.67 -11.37 30.15
C VAL A 92 13.26 -12.77 30.38
N GLN A 93 14.07 -12.91 31.42
CA GLN A 93 14.40 -14.25 31.94
C GLN A 93 13.08 -14.94 32.34
N PRO A 94 12.89 -16.24 32.03
CA PRO A 94 11.84 -17.00 32.69
C PRO A 94 12.14 -16.97 34.19
N ARG A 95 11.22 -16.44 35.01
CA ARG A 95 11.25 -16.69 36.45
C ARG A 95 11.16 -18.21 36.62
N GLU A 96 12.23 -18.86 37.05
CA GLU A 96 12.12 -20.24 37.50
C GLU A 96 11.07 -20.30 38.61
N PRO A 97 10.06 -21.19 38.53
CA PRO A 97 9.20 -21.44 39.67
C PRO A 97 10.05 -22.09 40.76
N SER A 98 10.30 -21.35 41.84
CA SER A 98 10.91 -21.90 43.05
C SER A 98 9.93 -22.90 43.68
N TYR A 99 9.97 -24.15 43.24
CA TYR A 99 9.34 -25.23 43.98
C TYR A 99 10.12 -25.40 45.28
N LEU A 100 9.57 -24.89 46.38
CA LEU A 100 10.04 -25.20 47.72
C LEU A 100 10.09 -26.72 47.88
N ASN A 101 11.30 -27.24 48.04
CA ASN A 101 11.57 -28.60 48.49
C ASN A 101 11.12 -28.71 49.95
N TYR A 102 9.88 -29.16 50.20
CA TYR A 102 9.51 -29.66 51.51
C TYR A 102 10.04 -31.09 51.66
N ASN A 103 11.22 -31.20 52.29
CA ASN A 103 11.70 -32.45 52.85
C ASN A 103 10.74 -32.90 53.94
N ILE A 104 9.81 -33.80 53.62
CA ILE A 104 9.09 -34.58 54.62
C ILE A 104 10.06 -35.68 55.08
N GLN A 105 10.82 -35.38 56.13
CA GLN A 105 11.49 -36.40 56.93
C GLN A 105 10.46 -37.01 57.89
N LYS A 106 10.13 -38.27 57.60
CA LYS A 106 9.58 -39.34 58.46
C LYS A 106 8.37 -39.05 59.33
#